data_AF-A0AAR5QG16-F1
#
_entry.id   AF-A0AAR5QG16-F1
#
_cell.length_a   1.000
_cell.length_b   1.000
_cell.length_c   1.000
_cell.angle_alpha   90.00
_cell.angle_beta   90.00
_cell.angle_gamma   90.00
#
_symmetry.space_group_name_H-M   'P 1'
#
loop_
_entity.id
_entity.type
_entity.pdbx_description
1 polymer ?
#
loop_
_entity_poly.entity_id
_entity_poly.type
_entity_poly.pdbx_seq_one_letter_code
_entity_poly.pdbx_strand_id
1 'polypeptide(L)'
;MDTVPGDKIPDTKLDQSTISRFACRILCERNNPTVARVYAAGFDSSKNIFLGEKACKWQENDNEIDGQTTNGVLLMHPRGVFHGGEATMGPWVETSVGGMIFMRRESRSSQQRGEIIESESNQLQDGTLIDLCGATLLWRSAEGLEKSPVRLRLGIISLG
;
A
#
# COMPACT_ATOMS: atom_id res chain seq x y z
N MET A 1 6.08 12.37 -1.26
CA MET A 1 6.81 13.06 -0.18
C MET A 1 6.60 12.25 1.08
N ASP A 2 7.66 12.01 1.82
CA ASP A 2 7.65 11.23 3.06
C ASP A 2 6.85 11.95 4.15
N THR A 3 6.32 11.16 5.07
CA THR A 3 5.60 11.69 6.23
C THR A 3 6.61 12.27 7.20
N VAL A 4 6.43 13.53 7.61
CA VAL A 4 7.27 14.18 8.62
C VAL A 4 6.65 13.91 10.00
N PRO A 5 7.41 13.41 11.00
CA PRO A 5 6.92 13.29 12.37
C PRO A 5 6.50 14.66 12.92
N GLY A 6 5.35 14.74 13.58
CA GLY A 6 4.74 16.01 14.03
C GLY A 6 5.59 16.85 14.99
N ASP A 7 6.59 16.26 15.65
CA ASP A 7 7.45 16.92 16.63
C ASP A 7 8.72 17.57 16.03
N LYS A 8 8.90 17.54 14.70
CA LYS A 8 10.09 18.14 14.04
C LYS A 8 9.77 19.51 13.44
N ILE A 9 10.68 20.45 13.69
CA ILE A 9 10.69 21.82 13.15
C ILE A 9 10.66 21.77 11.61
N PRO A 10 9.83 22.62 10.94
CA PRO A 10 9.57 22.57 9.49
C PRO A 10 10.80 22.73 8.57
N ASP A 11 11.96 23.08 9.12
CA ASP A 11 13.20 23.31 8.35
C ASP A 11 14.12 22.10 8.21
N THR A 12 13.73 20.92 8.71
CA THR A 12 14.52 19.71 8.44
C THR A 12 14.20 19.21 7.03
N LYS A 13 14.94 19.69 6.02
CA LYS A 13 14.89 19.09 4.68
C LYS A 13 15.17 17.59 4.80
N LEU A 14 14.16 16.76 4.56
CA LEU A 14 14.37 15.35 4.22
C LEU A 14 15.03 15.34 2.84
N ASP A 15 16.36 15.36 2.82
CA ASP A 15 17.14 15.47 1.57
C ASP A 15 16.97 14.25 0.66
N GLN A 16 16.44 13.13 1.17
CA GLN A 16 16.21 11.91 0.39
C GLN A 16 14.88 11.25 0.77
N SER A 17 13.99 11.14 -0.23
CA SER A 17 12.72 10.41 -0.13
C SER A 17 12.95 8.93 -0.37
N THR A 18 12.39 8.06 0.47
CA THR A 18 12.42 6.60 0.24
C THR A 18 11.21 6.11 -0.55
N ILE A 19 10.22 6.99 -0.78
CA ILE A 19 9.04 6.71 -1.61
C ILE A 19 9.42 6.75 -3.09
N SER A 20 9.10 5.68 -3.81
CA SER A 20 9.25 5.66 -5.27
C SER A 20 8.37 6.73 -5.94
N ARG A 21 8.90 7.39 -6.99
CA ARG A 21 8.14 8.37 -7.80
C ARG A 21 6.85 7.79 -8.38
N PHE A 22 6.88 6.51 -8.74
CA PHE A 22 5.75 5.74 -9.24
C PHE A 22 5.58 4.50 -8.36
N ALA A 23 5.04 4.69 -7.15
CA ALA A 23 5.08 3.69 -6.08
C ALA A 23 4.13 2.50 -6.30
N CYS A 24 2.86 2.77 -6.63
CA CYS A 24 1.84 1.75 -6.82
C CYS A 24 0.76 2.21 -7.81
N ARG A 25 -0.07 1.26 -8.26
CA ARG A 25 -1.31 1.50 -9.01
C ARG A 25 -2.49 0.98 -8.20
N ILE A 26 -3.60 1.72 -8.21
CA ILE A 26 -4.89 1.24 -7.70
C ILE A 26 -5.84 1.16 -8.90
N LEU A 27 -6.36 -0.04 -9.17
CA LEU A 27 -7.28 -0.31 -10.26
C LEU A 27 -8.65 -0.62 -9.67
N CYS A 28 -9.62 0.25 -9.93
CA CYS A 28 -11.02 0.05 -9.54
C CYS A 28 -11.81 -0.50 -10.73
N GLU A 29 -12.62 -1.53 -10.51
CA GLU A 29 -13.51 -2.06 -11.54
C GLU A 29 -14.67 -1.08 -11.79
N ARG A 30 -14.82 -0.64 -13.05
CA ARG A 30 -15.87 0.32 -13.41
C ARG A 30 -17.29 -0.24 -13.26
N ASN A 31 -17.44 -1.55 -13.49
CA ASN A 31 -18.73 -2.24 -13.41
C ASN A 31 -19.03 -2.78 -12.01
N ASN A 32 -18.01 -2.86 -11.15
CA ASN A 32 -18.15 -3.25 -9.76
C ASN A 32 -17.28 -2.36 -8.86
N PRO A 33 -17.76 -1.15 -8.49
CA PRO A 33 -16.98 -0.18 -7.71
C PRO A 33 -16.54 -0.66 -6.33
N THR A 34 -17.08 -1.79 -5.84
CA THR A 34 -16.64 -2.43 -4.60
C THR A 34 -15.31 -3.15 -4.73
N VAL A 35 -14.85 -3.38 -5.97
CA VAL A 35 -13.61 -4.08 -6.27
C VAL A 35 -12.54 -3.07 -6.67
N ALA A 36 -11.57 -2.88 -5.80
CA ALA A 36 -10.34 -2.15 -6.08
C ALA A 36 -9.15 -3.06 -5.78
N ARG A 37 -8.12 -3.03 -6.63
CA ARG A 37 -6.89 -3.82 -6.45
C ARG A 37 -5.67 -2.93 -6.47
N VAL A 38 -4.68 -3.25 -5.66
CA VAL A 38 -3.39 -2.56 -5.62
C VAL A 38 -2.31 -3.40 -6.29
N TYR A 39 -1.39 -2.74 -6.99
CA TYR A 39 -0.25 -3.35 -7.64
C TYR A 39 0.99 -2.51 -7.36
N ALA A 40 2.15 -3.15 -7.24
CA ALA A 40 3.40 -2.43 -7.10
C ALA A 40 3.80 -1.74 -8.42
N ALA A 41 4.58 -0.67 -8.26
CA ALA A 41 5.02 0.25 -9.31
C ALA A 41 3.88 1.00 -10.04
N GLY A 42 4.24 2.09 -10.69
CA GLY A 42 3.38 2.83 -11.61
C GLY A 42 4.08 3.09 -12.94
N PHE A 43 3.28 3.40 -13.96
CA PHE A 43 3.79 3.77 -15.27
C PHE A 43 4.42 5.16 -15.22
N ASP A 44 5.59 5.29 -15.86
CA ASP A 44 6.22 6.59 -16.09
C ASP A 44 5.54 7.36 -17.24
N SER A 45 6.09 8.53 -17.59
CA SER A 45 5.60 9.35 -18.72
C SER A 45 5.69 8.65 -20.08
N SER A 46 6.51 7.60 -20.19
CA SER A 46 6.68 6.79 -21.39
C SER A 46 5.77 5.55 -21.39
N LYS A 47 4.86 5.45 -20.41
CA LYS A 47 3.95 4.31 -20.21
C LYS A 47 4.67 3.00 -19.91
N ASN A 48 5.84 3.07 -19.27
CA ASN A 48 6.63 1.89 -18.89
C ASN A 48 6.72 1.74 -17.37
N ILE A 49 6.87 0.50 -16.91
CA ILE A 49 7.26 0.19 -15.53
C ILE A 49 8.73 -0.20 -15.55
N PHE A 50 9.57 0.62 -14.94
CA PHE A 50 11.00 0.33 -14.79
C PHE A 50 11.28 -0.26 -13.41
N LEU A 51 11.76 -1.49 -13.38
CA LEU A 51 12.29 -2.12 -12.17
C LEU A 51 13.80 -1.94 -12.13
N GLY A 52 14.30 -1.21 -11.13
CA GLY A 52 15.74 -0.96 -10.96
C GLY A 52 16.57 -2.23 -10.82
N GLU A 53 17.89 -2.13 -11.00
CA GLU A 53 18.82 -3.28 -11.00
C GLU A 53 18.72 -4.15 -9.73
N LYS A 54 18.43 -3.53 -8.58
CA LYS A 54 18.28 -4.22 -7.29
C LYS A 54 16.88 -4.80 -7.03
N ALA A 55 15.93 -4.60 -7.94
CA ALA A 55 14.58 -5.14 -7.80
C ALA A 55 14.59 -6.66 -8.05
N CYS A 56 13.85 -7.41 -7.24
CA CYS A 56 13.61 -8.83 -7.47
C CYS A 56 12.72 -8.99 -8.71
N LYS A 57 13.16 -9.77 -9.69
CA LYS A 57 12.44 -10.04 -10.95
C LYS A 57 12.50 -11.53 -11.23
N TRP A 58 11.44 -12.09 -11.79
CA TRP A 58 11.41 -13.48 -12.20
C TRP A 58 10.55 -13.64 -13.45
N GLN A 59 10.75 -14.74 -14.16
CA GLN A 59 9.96 -15.11 -15.33
C GLN A 59 9.07 -16.29 -14.96
N GLU A 60 7.80 -16.20 -15.32
CA GLU A 60 6.81 -17.23 -15.16
C GLU A 60 6.44 -17.78 -16.54
N ASN A 61 6.54 -19.11 -16.71
CA ASN A 61 6.16 -19.85 -17.92
C ASN A 61 6.62 -19.19 -19.24
N ASP A 62 7.92 -18.92 -19.34
CA ASP A 62 8.65 -18.42 -20.51
C ASP A 62 8.20 -17.08 -21.13
N ASN A 63 7.12 -16.42 -20.68
CA ASN A 63 6.67 -15.17 -21.31
C ASN A 63 6.31 -14.02 -20.36
N GLU A 64 5.92 -14.27 -19.11
CA GLU A 64 5.50 -13.19 -18.21
C GLU A 64 6.58 -12.88 -17.18
N ILE A 65 7.08 -11.64 -17.20
CA ILE A 65 8.03 -11.14 -16.21
C ILE A 65 7.23 -10.43 -15.11
N ASP A 66 7.40 -10.90 -13.88
CA ASP A 66 6.92 -10.19 -12.68
C ASP A 66 8.11 -9.79 -11.80
N GLY A 67 7.86 -8.94 -10.81
CA GLY A 67 8.86 -8.50 -9.87
C GLY A 67 8.31 -7.72 -8.70
N GLN A 68 9.16 -7.54 -7.69
CA GLN A 68 8.93 -6.66 -6.55
C GLN A 68 9.81 -5.41 -6.70
N THR A 69 9.22 -4.24 -6.43
CA THR A 69 9.98 -2.98 -6.46
C THR A 69 11.08 -2.97 -5.39
N THR A 70 12.12 -2.14 -5.58
CA THR A 70 13.29 -2.11 -4.68
C THR A 70 12.91 -2.06 -3.20
N ASN A 71 11.97 -1.18 -2.80
CA ASN A 71 11.54 -1.02 -1.40
C ASN A 71 10.19 -1.70 -1.07
N GLY A 72 9.53 -2.28 -2.07
CA GLY A 72 8.25 -2.96 -1.90
C GLY A 72 7.06 -2.04 -1.64
N VAL A 73 5.87 -2.57 -1.88
CA VAL A 73 4.58 -1.96 -1.49
C VAL A 73 3.94 -2.95 -0.53
N LEU A 74 3.81 -2.57 0.74
CA LEU A 74 3.25 -3.47 1.75
C LEU A 74 1.77 -3.18 1.99
N LEU A 75 1.02 -4.24 2.25
CA LEU A 75 -0.41 -4.20 2.55
C LEU A 75 -0.66 -4.81 3.92
N MET A 76 -1.61 -4.25 4.66
CA MET A 76 -2.18 -4.89 5.84
C MET A 76 -3.69 -4.73 5.79
N HIS A 77 -4.40 -5.86 5.74
CA HIS A 77 -5.84 -5.90 5.90
C HIS A 77 -6.19 -6.06 7.38
N PRO A 78 -7.05 -5.18 7.94
CA PRO A 78 -7.60 -5.43 9.26
C PRO A 78 -8.42 -6.72 9.25
N ARG A 79 -8.43 -7.45 10.36
CA ARG A 79 -9.31 -8.61 10.56
C ARG A 79 -10.58 -8.16 11.27
N GLY A 80 -11.73 -8.63 10.79
CA GLY A 80 -13.05 -8.20 11.26
C GLY A 80 -13.53 -6.92 10.59
N VAL A 81 -14.47 -6.23 11.22
CA VAL A 81 -15.07 -4.99 10.67
C VAL A 81 -14.23 -3.79 11.07
N PHE A 82 -13.68 -3.06 10.09
CA PHE A 82 -12.81 -1.91 10.36
C PHE A 82 -13.52 -0.79 11.13
N HIS A 83 -14.77 -0.50 10.80
CA HIS A 83 -15.57 0.48 11.54
C HIS A 83 -16.15 -0.12 12.83
N GLY A 84 -16.04 0.60 13.95
CA GLY A 84 -16.62 0.16 15.24
C GLY A 84 -15.60 -0.28 16.30
N GLY A 85 -14.31 -0.35 15.96
CA GLY A 85 -13.23 -0.49 16.94
C GLY A 85 -12.90 -1.93 17.36
N GLU A 86 -13.51 -2.94 16.73
CA GLU A 86 -13.25 -4.36 17.02
C GLU A 86 -12.20 -5.00 16.10
N ALA A 87 -11.74 -4.27 15.08
CA ALA A 87 -10.77 -4.78 14.12
C ALA A 87 -9.39 -5.03 14.77
N THR A 88 -8.77 -6.15 14.41
CA THR A 88 -7.38 -6.47 14.78
C THR A 88 -6.46 -6.38 13.58
N MET A 89 -5.15 -6.25 13.82
CA MET A 89 -4.17 -6.16 12.74
C MET A 89 -3.97 -7.51 12.05
N GLY A 90 -4.06 -7.52 10.72
CA GLY A 90 -3.60 -8.64 9.91
C GLY A 90 -2.08 -8.66 9.70
N PRO A 91 -1.55 -9.67 8.99
CA PRO A 91 -0.15 -9.70 8.60
C PRO A 91 0.18 -8.58 7.61
N TRP A 92 1.43 -8.12 7.64
CA TRP A 92 1.97 -7.28 6.57
C TRP A 92 2.47 -8.17 5.44
N VAL A 93 1.93 -7.96 4.24
CA VAL A 93 2.29 -8.68 3.03
C VAL A 93 2.79 -7.73 1.96
N GLU A 94 3.46 -8.24 0.94
CA GLU A 94 4.02 -7.45 -0.16
C GLU A 94 3.35 -7.82 -1.49
N THR A 95 2.90 -6.82 -2.26
CA THR A 95 2.35 -7.04 -3.60
C THR A 95 3.41 -6.87 -4.70
N SER A 96 3.36 -7.70 -5.73
CA SER A 96 4.22 -7.59 -6.91
C SER A 96 3.68 -6.61 -7.95
N VAL A 97 4.42 -6.41 -9.05
CA VAL A 97 3.96 -5.63 -10.22
C VAL A 97 2.78 -6.30 -10.91
N GLY A 98 2.76 -7.64 -10.96
CA GLY A 98 1.67 -8.47 -11.46
C GLY A 98 0.51 -8.65 -10.48
N GLY A 99 0.68 -8.25 -9.22
CA GLY A 99 -0.38 -8.28 -8.20
C GLY A 99 -0.42 -9.56 -7.36
N MET A 100 0.57 -10.44 -7.50
CA MET A 100 0.76 -11.56 -6.57
C MET A 100 1.10 -11.06 -5.16
N ILE A 101 0.75 -11.84 -4.15
CA ILE A 101 0.97 -11.52 -2.74
C ILE A 101 2.03 -12.42 -2.15
N PHE A 102 3.01 -11.80 -1.48
CA PHE A 102 4.14 -12.48 -0.87
C PHE A 102 4.27 -12.11 0.61
N MET A 103 4.88 -13.01 1.39
CA MET A 103 5.42 -12.67 2.69
C MET A 103 6.40 -11.49 2.57
N ARG A 104 6.39 -10.61 3.57
CA ARG A 104 7.36 -9.52 3.63
C ARG A 104 8.79 -10.06 3.66
N ARG A 105 9.66 -9.47 2.85
CA ARG A 105 11.10 -9.74 2.86
C ARG A 105 11.72 -9.44 4.23
N GLU A 106 12.83 -10.10 4.58
CA GLU A 106 13.58 -9.84 5.82
C GLU A 106 13.99 -8.36 5.94
N SER A 107 14.37 -7.76 4.82
CA SER A 107 14.62 -6.33 4.69
C SER A 107 13.98 -5.77 3.43
N ARG A 108 13.57 -4.50 3.49
CA ARG A 108 12.85 -3.78 2.42
C ARG A 108 13.55 -3.85 1.06
N SER A 109 14.88 -3.88 1.03
CA SER A 109 15.70 -3.87 -0.20
C SER A 109 16.30 -5.23 -0.56
N SER A 110 15.90 -6.30 0.13
CA SER A 110 16.39 -7.66 -0.18
C SER A 110 15.97 -8.09 -1.58
N GLN A 111 16.88 -8.75 -2.30
CA GLN A 111 16.56 -9.36 -3.60
C GLN A 111 15.85 -10.71 -3.46
N GLN A 112 15.89 -11.31 -2.26
CA GLN A 112 15.19 -12.55 -1.97
C GLN A 112 13.71 -12.24 -1.74
N ARG A 113 12.85 -12.73 -2.64
CA ARG A 113 11.39 -12.66 -2.47
C ARG A 113 10.95 -13.53 -1.29
N GLY A 114 9.88 -13.10 -0.62
CA GLY A 114 9.19 -13.96 0.34
C GLY A 114 8.44 -15.10 -0.34
N GLU A 115 7.82 -15.97 0.46
CA GLU A 115 6.93 -17.02 -0.05
C GLU A 115 5.60 -16.42 -0.52
N ILE A 116 4.97 -17.05 -1.51
CA ILE A 116 3.63 -16.67 -1.97
C ILE A 116 2.62 -16.95 -0.85
N ILE A 117 1.69 -16.02 -0.61
CA ILE A 117 0.57 -16.20 0.34
C ILE A 117 -0.75 -16.23 -0.43
N GLU A 118 -1.31 -17.43 -0.61
CA GLU A 118 -2.59 -17.61 -1.31
C GLU A 118 -3.80 -17.18 -0.46
N SER A 119 -3.66 -17.15 0.86
CA SER A 119 -4.73 -16.74 1.78
C SER A 119 -4.95 -15.23 1.85
N GLU A 120 -4.10 -14.44 1.20
CA GLU A 120 -4.18 -12.97 1.15
C GLU A 120 -4.40 -12.49 -0.28
N SER A 121 -4.87 -11.26 -0.44
CA SER A 121 -5.27 -10.72 -1.74
C SER A 121 -4.69 -9.33 -1.96
N ASN A 122 -4.56 -8.94 -3.23
CA ASN A 122 -4.30 -7.55 -3.59
C ASN A 122 -5.60 -6.72 -3.71
N GLN A 123 -6.76 -7.33 -3.48
CA GLN A 123 -8.04 -6.63 -3.41
C GLN A 123 -8.15 -5.83 -2.12
N LEU A 124 -8.34 -4.51 -2.24
CA LEU A 124 -8.43 -3.59 -1.14
C LEU A 124 -9.76 -3.76 -0.38
N GLN A 125 -9.65 -3.95 0.93
CA GLN A 125 -10.76 -4.03 1.89
C GLN A 125 -10.85 -2.72 2.68
N ASP A 126 -12.03 -2.32 3.16
CA ASP A 126 -12.14 -1.11 3.99
C ASP A 126 -11.16 -1.17 5.17
N GLY A 127 -10.37 -0.13 5.36
CA GLY A 127 -9.35 -0.08 6.40
C GLY A 127 -7.98 -0.62 6.02
N THR A 128 -7.77 -1.08 4.78
CA THR A 128 -6.46 -1.56 4.33
C THR A 128 -5.41 -0.46 4.47
N LEU A 129 -4.29 -0.78 5.11
CA LEU A 129 -3.10 0.08 5.11
C LEU A 129 -2.19 -0.28 3.95
N ILE A 130 -1.67 0.74 3.26
CA ILE A 130 -0.72 0.61 2.15
C ILE A 130 0.54 1.39 2.50
N ASP A 131 1.63 0.70 2.78
CA ASP A 131 2.92 1.30 3.15
C ASP A 131 3.85 1.38 1.92
N LEU A 132 4.18 2.62 1.56
CA LEU A 132 5.00 3.01 0.40
C LEU A 132 6.46 3.32 0.77
N CYS A 133 6.94 2.82 1.91
CA CYS A 133 8.29 3.02 2.43
C CYS A 133 8.62 4.51 2.63
N GLY A 134 7.81 5.19 3.45
CA GLY A 134 7.97 6.63 3.76
C GLY A 134 6.64 7.33 3.99
N ALA A 135 5.55 6.75 3.49
CA ALA A 135 4.18 7.13 3.83
C ALA A 135 3.31 5.87 3.90
N THR A 136 2.31 5.93 4.78
CA THR A 136 1.28 4.89 4.89
C THR A 136 -0.06 5.51 4.51
N LEU A 137 -0.72 4.92 3.52
CA LEU A 137 -2.06 5.30 3.10
C LEU A 137 -3.08 4.42 3.79
N LEU A 138 -4.25 5.00 4.11
CA LEU A 138 -5.43 4.26 4.54
C LEU A 138 -6.42 4.20 3.37
N TRP A 139 -6.74 3.00 2.90
CA TRP A 139 -7.84 2.80 1.96
C TRP A 139 -9.17 2.78 2.70
N ARG A 140 -10.10 3.62 2.26
CA ARG A 140 -11.50 3.57 2.68
C ARG A 140 -12.37 3.21 1.49
N SER A 141 -13.26 2.23 1.66
CA SER A 141 -14.33 2.00 0.69
C SER A 141 -15.33 3.16 0.74
N ALA A 142 -16.15 3.32 -0.30
CA ALA A 142 -17.22 4.33 -0.28
C ALA A 142 -18.16 4.16 0.93
N GLU A 143 -18.58 2.92 1.18
CA GLU A 143 -19.40 2.56 2.36
C GLU A 143 -18.69 2.85 3.68
N GLY A 144 -17.39 2.52 3.78
CA GLY A 144 -16.60 2.81 4.97
C GLY A 144 -16.48 4.31 5.22
N LEU A 145 -16.28 5.08 4.15
CA LEU A 145 -16.20 6.53 4.23
C LEU A 145 -17.53 7.14 4.70
N GLU A 146 -18.68 6.65 4.21
CA GLU A 146 -20.01 7.06 4.67
C GLU A 146 -20.23 6.80 6.17
N LYS A 147 -19.65 5.71 6.70
CA LYS A 147 -19.69 5.36 8.13
C LYS A 147 -18.63 6.08 8.97
N SER A 148 -17.80 6.93 8.37
CA SER A 148 -16.76 7.65 9.11
C SER A 148 -17.37 8.72 10.02
N PRO A 149 -16.74 9.03 11.17
CA PRO A 149 -17.24 10.07 12.05
C PRO A 149 -17.35 11.41 11.32
N VAL A 150 -18.56 11.94 11.21
CA VAL A 150 -18.79 13.30 10.69
C VAL A 150 -18.55 14.32 11.81
N ARG A 151 -18.19 15.55 11.44
CA ARG A 151 -17.88 16.68 12.34
C ARG A 151 -18.86 16.85 13.50
N LEU A 152 -20.15 16.54 13.28
CA LEU A 152 -21.20 16.60 14.31
C LEU A 152 -20.99 15.61 15.47
N ARG A 153 -20.32 14.48 15.22
CA ARG A 153 -20.00 13.44 16.21
C ARG A 153 -18.61 13.58 16.83
N LEU A 154 -17.77 14.46 16.27
CA LEU A 154 -16.43 14.74 16.78
C LEU A 154 -16.43 15.70 17.98
N GLY A 155 -17.63 16.06 18.50
CA GLY A 155 -17.84 16.82 19.72
C GLY A 155 -16.77 17.89 19.89
N ILE A 156 -16.90 19.02 19.19
CA ILE A 156 -16.00 20.16 19.33
C ILE A 156 -15.76 20.36 20.82
N ILE A 157 -14.59 19.95 21.30
CA ILE A 157 -14.12 20.30 22.61
C ILE A 157 -13.84 21.79 22.45
N SER A 158 -14.82 22.60 22.82
CA SER A 158 -14.61 24.01 23.05
C SER A 158 -13.56 24.07 24.16
N LEU A 159 -12.29 24.22 23.77
CA LEU A 159 -11.25 24.67 24.68
C LEU A 159 -11.59 26.13 24.98
N GLY A 160 -12.39 26.31 26.04
CA GLY A 160 -12.53 27.59 26.74
C GLY A 160 -11.32 27.86 27.61
#